data_AF-A0A2H5B105-F1
#
_entry.id   AF-A0A2H5B105-F1
#
_cell.length_a   1.000
_cell.length_b   1.000
_cell.length_c   1.000
_cell.angle_alpha   90.00
_cell.angle_beta   90.00
_cell.angle_gamma   90.00
#
_symmetry.space_group_name_H-M   'P 1'
#
loop_
_entity.id
_entity.type
_entity.pdbx_description
1 polymer ?
#
loop_
_entity_poly.entity_id
_entity_poly.type
_entity_poly.pdbx_seq_one_letter_code
_entity_poly.pdbx_strand_id
1 'polypeptide(L)'
;MKRVNLTSQAGSWVDLREPSEVPERLRRPARRLQLSLAANPAFASVIKDASAGGAPRSVEDIDENEALAMAQQMGTEAFDAMDQLNDLSVVGRVMGWSFDAPVTTEALQDLPGAVYDELRALCADGALDTGLDLRPTLDEASPTAPSTASA
;
A
#
# COMPACT_ATOMS: atom_id res chain seq x y z
N MET A 1 -0.86 18.17 -7.57
CA MET A 1 0.63 17.99 -7.67
C MET A 1 1.37 18.64 -6.52
N LYS A 2 2.28 17.89 -5.88
CA LYS A 2 3.12 18.34 -4.75
C LYS A 2 4.56 17.83 -4.92
N ARG A 3 5.55 18.73 -4.85
CA ARG A 3 6.97 18.34 -4.76
C ARG A 3 7.35 17.99 -3.32
N VAL A 4 8.06 16.90 -3.14
CA VAL A 4 8.58 16.42 -1.85
C VAL A 4 10.09 16.20 -2.00
N ASN A 5 10.87 16.71 -1.05
CA ASN A 5 12.29 16.40 -0.96
C ASN A 5 12.45 15.11 -0.15
N LEU A 6 13.28 14.20 -0.66
CA LEU A 6 13.55 12.93 0.00
C LEU A 6 14.52 13.13 1.16
N THR A 7 14.21 12.51 2.28
CA THR A 7 15.04 12.54 3.49
C THR A 7 16.11 11.46 3.45
N SER A 8 15.84 10.35 2.78
CA SER A 8 16.78 9.24 2.56
C SER A 8 17.99 9.62 1.71
N GLN A 9 17.87 10.63 0.83
CA GLN A 9 18.95 11.07 -0.04
C GLN A 9 18.96 12.59 -0.26
N ALA A 10 19.99 13.24 0.27
CA ALA A 10 20.16 14.68 0.19
C ALA A 10 20.14 15.19 -1.27
N GLY A 11 19.34 16.24 -1.51
CA GLY A 11 19.20 16.86 -2.83
C GLY A 11 18.27 16.10 -3.80
N SER A 12 17.74 14.94 -3.39
CA SER A 12 16.78 14.19 -4.19
C SER A 12 15.35 14.65 -3.93
N TRP A 13 14.51 14.61 -4.95
CA TRP A 13 13.12 15.07 -4.89
C TRP A 13 12.21 14.24 -5.78
N VAL A 14 10.92 14.23 -5.47
CA VAL A 14 9.86 13.63 -6.27
C VAL A 14 8.66 14.56 -6.40
N ASP A 15 8.00 14.49 -7.54
CA ASP A 15 6.75 15.18 -7.81
C ASP A 15 5.58 14.18 -7.74
N LEU A 16 4.66 14.39 -6.80
CA LEU A 16 3.53 13.49 -6.55
C LEU A 16 2.23 14.09 -7.12
N ARG A 17 1.43 13.25 -7.78
CA ARG A 17 0.01 13.51 -8.10
C ARG A 17 -0.82 13.33 -6.85
N GLU A 18 -1.92 14.06 -6.72
CA GLU A 18 -2.96 13.68 -5.76
C GLU A 18 -3.58 12.33 -6.16
N PRO A 19 -4.12 11.52 -5.22
CA PRO A 19 -4.63 10.20 -5.56
C PRO A 19 -5.78 10.28 -6.59
N SER A 20 -6.64 11.29 -6.43
CA SER A 20 -7.74 11.60 -7.35
C SER A 20 -7.29 12.01 -8.75
N GLU A 21 -6.05 12.50 -8.89
CA GLU A 21 -5.45 12.90 -10.16
C GLU A 21 -4.81 11.72 -10.93
N VAL A 22 -4.72 10.52 -10.33
CA VAL A 22 -4.12 9.37 -11.03
C VAL A 22 -5.04 8.91 -12.15
N PRO A 23 -4.59 8.83 -13.42
CA PRO A 23 -5.44 8.44 -14.52
C PRO A 23 -5.83 6.96 -14.45
N GLU A 24 -7.01 6.64 -14.99
CA GLU A 24 -7.60 5.29 -14.92
C GLU A 24 -6.72 4.20 -15.56
N ARG A 25 -5.91 4.57 -16.56
CA ARG A 25 -4.91 3.67 -17.17
C ARG A 25 -3.92 3.15 -16.13
N LEU A 26 -3.54 3.97 -15.14
CA LEU A 26 -2.61 3.60 -14.07
C LEU A 26 -3.34 2.98 -12.86
N ARG A 27 -4.59 3.34 -12.61
CA ARG A 27 -5.40 2.72 -11.54
C ARG A 27 -5.80 1.29 -11.83
N ARG A 28 -6.18 0.97 -13.09
CA ARG A 28 -6.73 -0.35 -13.45
C ARG A 28 -5.81 -1.53 -13.11
N PRO A 29 -4.50 -1.50 -13.43
CA PRO A 29 -3.59 -2.58 -13.06
C PRO A 29 -3.52 -2.79 -11.54
N ALA A 30 -3.37 -1.71 -10.77
CA ALA A 30 -3.33 -1.77 -9.30
C ALA A 30 -4.63 -2.34 -8.72
N ARG A 31 -5.79 -1.86 -9.21
CA ARG A 31 -7.10 -2.36 -8.79
C ARG A 31 -7.29 -3.84 -9.09
N ARG A 32 -6.78 -4.34 -10.22
CA ARG A 32 -6.86 -5.77 -10.55
C ARG A 32 -6.05 -6.61 -9.57
N LEU A 33 -4.85 -6.16 -9.18
CA LEU A 33 -4.05 -6.84 -8.15
C LEU A 33 -4.72 -6.78 -6.77
N GLN A 34 -5.27 -5.63 -6.37
CA GLN A 34 -6.03 -5.51 -5.13
C GLN A 34 -7.19 -6.52 -5.07
N LEU A 35 -7.97 -6.64 -6.16
CA LEU A 35 -9.06 -7.62 -6.23
C LEU A 35 -8.55 -9.07 -6.19
N SER A 36 -7.42 -9.34 -6.85
CA SER A 36 -6.78 -10.66 -6.83
C SER A 36 -6.30 -11.04 -5.42
N LEU A 37 -5.67 -10.11 -4.71
CA LEU A 37 -5.25 -10.26 -3.32
C LEU A 37 -6.45 -10.47 -2.40
N ALA A 38 -7.49 -9.64 -2.54
CA ALA A 38 -8.72 -9.77 -1.75
C ALA A 38 -9.46 -11.11 -1.97
N ALA A 39 -9.34 -11.69 -3.18
CA ALA A 39 -9.89 -12.99 -3.49
C ALA A 39 -9.04 -14.16 -2.97
N ASN A 40 -7.79 -13.91 -2.55
CA ASN A 40 -6.90 -14.94 -2.01
C ASN A 40 -7.28 -15.25 -0.55
N PRO A 41 -7.72 -16.48 -0.24
CA PRO A 41 -8.15 -16.85 1.11
C PRO A 41 -7.04 -16.75 2.17
N ALA A 42 -5.80 -17.01 1.77
CA ALA A 42 -4.65 -16.92 2.66
C ALA A 42 -4.35 -15.46 3.04
N PHE A 43 -4.42 -14.55 2.06
CA PHE A 43 -4.31 -13.12 2.30
C PHE A 43 -5.44 -12.60 3.19
N ALA A 44 -6.68 -13.00 2.91
CA ALA A 44 -7.83 -12.61 3.72
C ALA A 44 -7.71 -13.07 5.18
N SER A 45 -7.16 -14.27 5.43
CA SER A 45 -6.88 -14.76 6.78
C SER A 45 -5.86 -13.87 7.48
N VAL A 46 -4.75 -13.55 6.83
CA VAL A 46 -3.68 -12.72 7.40
C VAL A 46 -4.18 -11.31 7.74
N ILE A 47 -4.98 -10.68 6.87
CA ILE A 47 -5.58 -9.37 7.15
C ILE A 47 -6.57 -9.45 8.33
N LYS A 48 -7.35 -10.53 8.42
CA LYS A 48 -8.28 -10.76 9.53
C LYS A 48 -7.55 -10.95 10.86
N ASP A 49 -6.46 -11.70 10.85
CA ASP A 49 -5.64 -11.95 12.05
C ASP A 49 -4.91 -10.67 12.50
N ALA A 50 -4.39 -9.89 11.55
CA ALA A 50 -3.78 -8.59 11.80
C ALA A 50 -4.78 -7.55 12.37
N SER A 51 -6.03 -7.54 11.86
CA SER A 51 -7.08 -6.62 12.34
C SER A 51 -7.68 -7.04 13.69
N ALA A 52 -7.72 -8.33 14.01
CA ALA A 52 -8.13 -8.82 15.33
C ALA A 52 -7.15 -8.46 16.46
N GLY A 53 -5.89 -8.15 16.11
CA GLY A 53 -4.85 -7.70 17.04
C GLY A 53 -5.03 -6.29 17.62
N GLY A 54 -6.05 -5.53 17.19
CA GLY A 54 -6.48 -4.30 17.84
C GLY A 54 -5.58 -3.06 17.65
N ALA A 55 -4.53 -3.13 16.82
CA ALA A 55 -3.72 -1.96 16.45
C ALA A 55 -3.44 -2.00 14.94
N PRO A 56 -3.48 -0.85 14.23
CA PRO A 56 -2.87 -0.74 12.92
C PRO A 56 -1.37 -0.94 13.13
N ARG A 57 -0.90 -2.18 12.97
CA ARG A 57 0.54 -2.46 13.03
C ARG A 57 1.16 -1.86 11.79
N SER A 58 2.07 -0.93 12.00
CA SER A 58 3.00 -0.52 10.95
C SER A 58 3.75 -1.78 10.51
N VAL A 59 4.20 -1.84 9.25
CA VAL A 59 5.11 -2.91 8.81
C VAL A 59 6.37 -2.97 9.70
N GLU A 60 6.72 -1.84 10.32
CA GLU A 60 7.80 -1.69 11.31
C GLU A 60 7.54 -2.40 12.66
N ASP A 61 6.28 -2.74 12.98
CA ASP A 61 5.91 -3.46 14.21
C ASP A 61 5.79 -4.97 14.01
N ILE A 62 5.94 -5.45 12.77
CA ILE A 62 5.92 -6.87 12.44
C ILE A 62 7.34 -7.39 12.62
N ASP A 63 7.52 -8.30 13.59
CA ASP A 63 8.83 -8.92 13.78
C ASP A 63 9.20 -9.82 12.58
N GLU A 64 10.50 -10.07 12.35
CA GLU A 64 10.96 -10.88 11.21
C GLU A 64 10.37 -12.30 11.18
N ASN A 65 10.09 -12.92 12.33
CA ASN A 65 9.47 -14.24 12.41
C ASN A 65 7.97 -14.18 12.07
N GLU A 66 7.29 -13.12 12.48
CA GLU A 66 5.89 -12.87 12.13
C GLU A 66 5.76 -12.54 10.63
N ALA A 67 6.66 -11.73 10.08
CA ALA A 67 6.74 -11.46 8.65
C ALA A 67 7.00 -12.74 7.85
N LEU A 68 7.90 -13.60 8.34
CA LEU A 68 8.18 -14.90 7.73
C LEU A 68 6.97 -15.85 7.83
N ALA A 69 6.27 -15.88 8.95
CA ALA A 69 5.07 -16.69 9.13
C ALA A 69 3.93 -16.21 8.22
N MET A 70 3.74 -14.89 8.09
CA MET A 70 2.80 -14.28 7.15
C MET A 70 3.17 -14.63 5.72
N ALA A 71 4.45 -14.53 5.33
CA ALA A 71 4.91 -14.88 3.99
C ALA A 71 4.69 -16.38 3.68
N GLN A 72 4.96 -17.26 4.64
CA GLN A 72 4.71 -18.71 4.50
C GLN A 72 3.22 -19.02 4.38
N GLN A 73 2.38 -18.30 5.11
CA GLN A 73 0.93 -18.49 5.12
C GLN A 73 0.27 -17.94 3.85
N MET A 74 0.71 -16.76 3.38
CA MET A 74 0.20 -16.09 2.19
C MET A 74 0.60 -16.78 0.88
N GLY A 75 1.76 -17.44 0.86
CA GLY A 75 2.35 -18.00 -0.34
C GLY A 75 3.04 -16.95 -1.22
N THR A 76 3.99 -17.40 -2.04
CA THR A 76 4.83 -16.53 -2.88
C THR A 76 4.02 -15.66 -3.84
N GLU A 77 2.93 -16.20 -4.40
CA GLU A 77 2.08 -15.47 -5.35
C GLU A 77 1.42 -14.23 -4.73
N ALA A 78 0.98 -14.31 -3.47
CA ALA A 78 0.38 -13.16 -2.80
C ALA A 78 1.44 -12.13 -2.38
N PHE A 79 2.65 -12.59 -2.05
CA PHE A 79 3.78 -11.70 -1.76
C PHE A 79 4.20 -10.91 -3.01
N ASP A 80 4.41 -11.60 -4.13
CA ASP A 80 4.74 -10.97 -5.41
C ASP A 80 3.66 -9.98 -5.86
N ALA A 81 2.38 -10.31 -5.63
CA ALA A 81 1.27 -9.42 -5.95
C ALA A 81 1.22 -8.17 -5.07
N MET A 82 1.65 -8.25 -3.80
CA MET A 82 1.79 -7.06 -2.94
C MET A 82 2.92 -6.15 -3.41
N ASP A 83 4.08 -6.70 -3.75
CA ASP A 83 5.21 -5.91 -4.24
C ASP A 83 4.86 -5.20 -5.55
N GLN A 84 4.24 -5.91 -6.49
CA GLN A 84 3.74 -5.31 -7.72
C GLN A 84 2.68 -4.22 -7.44
N LEU A 85 1.83 -4.40 -6.43
CA LEU A 85 0.85 -3.38 -6.05
C LEU A 85 1.54 -2.12 -5.49
N ASN A 86 2.60 -2.27 -4.71
CA ASN A 86 3.39 -1.14 -4.20
C ASN A 86 4.06 -0.38 -5.36
N ASP A 87 4.71 -1.10 -6.27
CA ASP A 87 5.35 -0.50 -7.44
C ASP A 87 4.36 0.28 -8.30
N LEU A 88 3.20 -0.30 -8.58
CA LEU A 88 2.14 0.37 -9.34
C LEU A 88 1.57 1.59 -8.62
N SER A 89 1.53 1.57 -7.28
CA SER A 89 1.12 2.71 -6.48
C SER A 89 2.11 3.86 -6.60
N VAL A 90 3.42 3.55 -6.54
CA VAL A 90 4.49 4.53 -6.72
C VAL A 90 4.48 5.08 -8.16
N VAL A 91 4.47 4.23 -9.19
CA VAL A 91 4.45 4.66 -10.60
C VAL A 91 3.17 5.47 -10.92
N GLY A 92 2.04 5.12 -10.32
CA GLY A 92 0.79 5.86 -10.48
C GLY A 92 0.86 7.28 -9.91
N ARG A 93 1.51 7.42 -8.75
CA ARG A 93 1.56 8.67 -7.96
C ARG A 93 2.72 9.57 -8.36
N VAL A 94 3.89 9.03 -8.69
CA VAL A 94 5.08 9.79 -9.05
C VAL A 94 4.96 10.27 -10.52
N MET A 95 5.10 11.58 -10.72
CA MET A 95 5.13 12.20 -12.05
C MET A 95 6.53 12.35 -12.60
N GLY A 96 7.48 12.54 -11.71
CA GLY A 96 8.88 12.80 -12.01
C GLY A 96 9.68 12.85 -10.73
N TRP A 97 10.99 12.73 -10.87
CA TRP A 97 11.93 12.69 -9.75
C TRP A 97 13.30 13.22 -10.19
N SER A 98 14.19 13.41 -9.23
CA SER A 98 15.56 13.85 -9.46
C SER A 98 16.50 12.80 -10.05
N PHE A 99 16.06 11.55 -10.17
CA PHE A 99 16.88 10.45 -10.67
C PHE A 99 16.95 10.44 -12.20
N ASP A 100 18.08 10.02 -12.76
CA ASP A 100 18.36 10.02 -14.21
C ASP A 100 17.74 8.79 -14.91
N ALA A 101 16.47 8.52 -14.61
CA ALA A 101 15.70 7.43 -15.18
C ALA A 101 14.23 7.83 -15.33
N PRO A 102 13.49 7.30 -16.30
CA PRO A 102 12.04 7.46 -16.34
C PRO A 102 11.39 6.74 -15.15
N VAL A 103 10.24 7.24 -14.70
CA VAL A 103 9.45 6.61 -13.62
C VAL A 103 8.78 5.35 -14.17
N THR A 104 9.39 4.19 -13.93
CA THR A 104 8.91 2.87 -14.33
C THR A 104 9.09 1.87 -13.19
N THR A 105 8.40 0.72 -13.25
CA THR A 105 8.58 -0.35 -12.26
C THR A 105 10.00 -0.91 -12.27
N GLU A 106 10.65 -0.95 -13.44
CA GLU A 106 12.04 -1.38 -13.58
C GLU A 106 13.00 -0.40 -12.89
N ALA A 107 12.83 0.91 -13.14
CA ALA A 107 13.67 1.93 -12.53
C ALA A 107 13.54 2.00 -10.99
N LEU A 108 12.39 1.57 -10.44
CA LEU A 108 12.22 1.46 -8.98
C LEU A 108 13.14 0.40 -8.36
N GLN A 109 13.41 -0.70 -9.07
CA GLN A 109 14.26 -1.79 -8.58
C GLN A 109 15.74 -1.41 -8.53
N ASP A 110 16.13 -0.37 -9.27
CA ASP A 110 17.49 0.17 -9.30
C ASP A 110 17.73 1.25 -8.23
N LEU A 111 16.68 1.68 -7.51
CA LEU A 111 16.83 2.69 -6.47
C LEU A 111 17.51 2.11 -5.22
N PRO A 112 18.23 2.95 -4.46
CA PRO A 112 18.63 2.58 -3.10
C PRO A 112 17.41 2.17 -2.27
N GLY A 113 17.51 1.09 -1.50
CA GLY A 113 16.37 0.56 -0.72
C GLY A 113 15.69 1.63 0.15
N ALA A 114 16.46 2.45 0.87
CA ALA A 114 15.92 3.53 1.70
C ALA A 114 15.11 4.57 0.91
N VAL A 115 15.48 4.83 -0.36
CA VAL A 115 14.71 5.72 -1.24
C VAL A 115 13.40 5.04 -1.63
N TYR A 116 13.44 3.77 -2.04
CA TYR A 116 12.24 3.01 -2.39
C TYR A 116 11.26 2.93 -1.22
N ASP A 117 11.74 2.64 -0.01
CA ASP A 117 10.93 2.56 1.20
C ASP A 117 10.23 3.89 1.52
N GLU A 118 10.96 5.01 1.39
CA GLU A 118 10.39 6.35 1.56
C GLU A 118 9.33 6.66 0.49
N LEU A 119 9.56 6.29 -0.77
CA LEU A 119 8.56 6.45 -1.84
C LEU A 119 7.31 5.62 -1.59
N ARG A 120 7.48 4.38 -1.14
CA ARG A 120 6.38 3.49 -0.76
C ARG A 120 5.56 4.12 0.36
N ALA A 121 6.21 4.65 1.41
CA ALA A 121 5.52 5.32 2.50
C ALA A 121 4.74 6.57 2.03
N LEU A 122 5.34 7.42 1.20
CA LEU A 122 4.69 8.60 0.62
C LEU A 122 3.50 8.26 -0.28
N CYS A 123 3.55 7.11 -0.95
CA CYS A 123 2.51 6.65 -1.87
C CYS A 123 1.48 5.72 -1.20
N ALA A 124 1.73 5.27 0.04
CA ALA A 124 0.80 4.44 0.78
C ALA A 124 -0.51 5.20 1.07
N ASP A 125 -0.41 6.50 1.37
CA ASP A 125 -1.55 7.33 1.79
C ASP A 125 -2.51 7.70 0.65
N GLY A 126 -3.78 7.32 0.82
CA GLY A 126 -4.83 7.50 -0.17
C GLY A 126 -4.75 6.56 -1.38
N ALA A 127 -4.12 5.38 -1.24
CA ALA A 127 -3.93 4.37 -2.29
C ALA A 127 -5.01 4.38 -3.39
N LEU A 128 -4.66 5.02 -4.51
CA LEU A 128 -5.38 5.05 -5.80
C LEU A 128 -6.92 5.03 -5.71
N ASP A 129 -7.49 5.87 -4.84
CA ASP A 129 -8.93 6.15 -4.66
C ASP A 129 -9.86 4.92 -4.51
N THR A 130 -10.23 4.60 -3.26
CA THR A 130 -11.47 3.89 -2.86
C THR A 130 -11.68 2.45 -3.37
N GLY A 131 -10.61 1.69 -3.62
CA GLY A 131 -10.68 0.23 -3.74
C GLY A 131 -10.15 -0.42 -2.46
N LEU A 132 -11.02 -1.10 -1.71
CA LEU A 132 -10.76 -1.80 -0.44
C LEU A 132 -9.64 -1.16 0.40
N ASP A 133 -10.02 -0.36 1.40
CA ASP A 133 -9.07 0.01 2.44
C ASP A 133 -8.69 -1.25 3.21
N LEU A 134 -7.56 -1.87 2.83
CA LEU A 134 -7.00 -3.06 3.45
C LEU A 134 -6.22 -2.72 4.72
N ARG A 135 -6.14 -1.43 5.08
CA ARG A 135 -5.66 -1.03 6.39
C ARG A 135 -6.73 -1.44 7.41
N PRO A 136 -6.33 -1.91 8.61
CA PRO A 136 -7.26 -2.02 9.73
C PRO A 136 -7.89 -0.64 9.96
N THR A 137 -9.18 -0.50 9.65
CA THR A 137 -9.91 0.75 9.92
C THR A 137 -10.25 0.77 11.40
N LEU A 138 -9.62 1.67 12.15
CA LEU A 138 -10.08 2.10 13.47
C LEU A 138 -11.26 3.06 13.28
N ASP A 139 -12.39 2.55 12.82
CA ASP A 139 -13.61 3.35 12.85
C ASP A 139 -14.21 3.31 14.26
N GLU A 140 -13.80 4.25 15.11
CA GLU A 140 -14.41 4.48 16.43
C GLU A 140 -15.85 5.03 16.35
N ALA A 141 -16.39 5.28 15.15
CA ALA A 141 -17.70 5.87 14.94
C ALA A 141 -18.68 4.96 14.19
N SER A 142 -18.65 3.65 14.44
CA SER A 142 -19.76 2.76 14.07
C SER A 142 -20.75 2.60 15.23
N PRO A 143 -21.82 3.43 15.33
CA PRO A 143 -22.92 3.15 16.22
C PRO A 143 -23.76 2.03 15.62
N THR A 144 -23.29 0.78 15.70
CA THR A 144 -24.18 -0.38 15.59
C THR A 144 -24.87 -0.58 16.93
N ALA A 145 -25.73 0.37 17.30
CA ALA A 145 -26.73 0.10 18.32
C ALA A 145 -27.68 -0.97 17.74
N PRO A 146 -27.89 -2.11 18.42
CA PRO A 146 -28.84 -3.11 17.96
C PRO A 146 -30.22 -2.48 17.89
N SER A 147 -30.85 -2.53 16.72
CA SER A 147 -32.27 -2.21 16.56
C SER A 147 -33.12 -3.30 17.22
N THR A 148 -33.15 -3.34 18.55
CA THR A 148 -34.22 -3.97 19.31
C THR A 148 -35.10 -2.87 19.86
N ALA A 149 -35.96 -2.34 18.98
CA ALA A 149 -37.13 -1.62 19.42
C ALA A 149 -38.03 -2.58 20.23
N SER A 150 -38.21 -2.25 21.50
CA SER A 150 -39.39 -2.61 22.30
C SER A 150 -40.65 -2.12 21.57
N ALA A 151 -41.84 -2.70 21.69
CA ALA A 151 -42.49 -3.44 22.77
C ALA A 151 -43.61 -4.32 22.18
#